data_AF-A0A6L8B3U2-F1
#
_entry.id   AF-A0A6L8B3U2-F1
#
_cell.length_a   1.000
_cell.length_b   1.000
_cell.length_c   1.000
_cell.angle_alpha   90.00
_cell.angle_beta   90.00
_cell.angle_gamma   90.00
#
_symmetry.space_group_name_H-M   'P 1'
#
loop_
_entity.id
_entity.type
_entity.pdbx_description
1 polymer ?
#
loop_
_entity_poly.entity_id
_entity_poly.type
_entity_poly.pdbx_seq_one_letter_code
_entity_poly.pdbx_strand_id
1 'polypeptide(L)'
;MIEIGERTFPSIADMRQYVFDILNNAPVDKPLEEMDAKVLQELFLCHPEAEKKMEGQQIQDVKVGKHPQAGARAFCIIRDDGTEETFSIKKCISAWTREKGLENAGQEKPITQKEPSPQPTQQRGAPGILNQLQRVITLYNQLGKEIEQLKNALVDASK
;
A
#
# COMPACT_ATOMS: atom_id res chain seq x y z
N MET A 1 21.87 6.18 2.68
CA MET A 1 21.53 5.19 1.65
C MET A 1 20.88 4.01 2.33
N ILE A 2 19.79 3.51 1.76
CA ILE A 2 19.00 2.39 2.27
C ILE A 2 19.15 1.24 1.29
N GLU A 3 19.56 0.08 1.76
CA GLU A 3 19.72 -1.11 0.93
C GLU A 3 18.60 -2.10 1.26
N ILE A 4 17.90 -2.55 0.21
CA ILE A 4 16.84 -3.55 0.29
C ILE A 4 16.91 -4.40 -0.99
N GLY A 5 16.97 -5.71 -0.81
CA GLY A 5 17.26 -6.67 -1.87
C GLY A 5 18.60 -6.33 -2.52
N GLU A 6 18.56 -6.10 -3.83
CA GLU A 6 19.73 -5.74 -4.64
C GLU A 6 19.68 -4.26 -5.08
N ARG A 7 18.88 -3.42 -4.39
CA ARG A 7 18.74 -1.99 -4.69
C ARG A 7 19.17 -1.12 -3.52
N THR A 8 19.71 0.04 -3.89
CA THR A 8 20.04 1.12 -2.96
C THR A 8 19.17 2.33 -3.23
N PHE A 9 18.56 2.89 -2.19
CA PHE A 9 17.71 4.07 -2.23
C PHE A 9 18.35 5.24 -1.46
N PRO A 10 18.21 6.48 -1.94
CA PRO A 10 18.72 7.65 -1.21
C PRO A 10 18.00 7.87 0.13
N SER A 11 16.68 7.67 0.16
CA SER A 11 15.83 7.86 1.34
C SER A 11 14.68 6.84 1.41
N ILE A 12 13.97 6.82 2.56
CA ILE A 12 12.75 6.01 2.74
C ILE A 12 11.64 6.50 1.79
N ALA A 13 11.60 7.80 1.49
CA ALA A 13 10.63 8.37 0.58
C ALA A 13 10.83 7.86 -0.85
N ASP A 14 12.08 7.77 -1.31
CA ASP A 14 12.41 7.22 -2.64
C ASP A 14 12.05 5.74 -2.73
N MET A 15 12.38 4.95 -1.70
CA MET A 15 11.99 3.55 -1.61
C MET A 15 10.47 3.38 -1.62
N ARG A 16 9.73 4.20 -0.85
CA ARG A 16 8.26 4.20 -0.86
C ARG A 16 7.73 4.49 -2.25
N GLN A 17 8.19 5.58 -2.86
CA GLN A 17 7.75 6.00 -4.19
C GLN A 17 7.98 4.90 -5.22
N TYR A 18 9.17 4.32 -5.24
CA TYR A 18 9.52 3.19 -6.11
C TYR A 18 8.55 2.02 -5.96
N VAL A 19 8.23 1.60 -4.73
CA VAL A 19 7.29 0.50 -4.53
C VAL A 19 5.86 0.88 -4.93
N PHE A 20 5.43 2.12 -4.70
CA PHE A 20 4.13 2.60 -5.20
C PHE A 20 4.08 2.66 -6.73
N ASP A 21 5.19 2.97 -7.39
CA ASP A 21 5.27 2.97 -8.85
C ASP A 21 5.11 1.55 -9.41
N ILE A 22 5.74 0.54 -8.80
CA ILE A 22 5.50 -0.86 -9.16
C ILE A 22 4.02 -1.21 -8.99
N LEU A 23 3.46 -0.90 -7.82
CA LEU A 23 2.07 -1.24 -7.51
C LEU A 23 1.09 -0.66 -8.54
N ASN A 24 1.33 0.55 -9.04
CA ASN A 24 0.43 1.24 -9.96
C ASN A 24 0.67 0.88 -11.44
N ASN A 25 1.91 0.61 -11.83
CA ASN A 25 2.28 0.50 -13.24
C ASN A 25 2.56 -0.92 -13.73
N ALA A 26 2.89 -1.86 -12.84
CA ALA A 26 3.20 -3.23 -13.25
C ALA A 26 1.98 -3.92 -13.91
N PRO A 27 2.18 -4.84 -14.86
CA PRO A 27 1.09 -5.66 -15.37
C PRO A 27 0.43 -6.47 -14.25
N VAL A 28 -0.91 -6.57 -14.26
CA VAL A 28 -1.64 -7.38 -13.29
C VAL A 28 -1.50 -8.86 -13.66
N ASP A 29 -1.42 -9.72 -12.66
CA ASP A 29 -1.35 -11.18 -12.78
C ASP A 29 -0.14 -11.70 -13.58
N LYS A 30 0.92 -10.90 -13.63
CA LYS A 30 2.23 -11.33 -14.13
C LYS A 30 3.27 -11.22 -13.02
N PRO A 31 4.17 -12.21 -12.90
CA PRO A 31 5.37 -12.09 -12.08
C PRO A 31 6.12 -10.78 -12.34
N LEU A 32 6.68 -10.21 -11.28
CA LEU A 32 7.54 -9.05 -11.38
C LEU A 32 8.94 -9.47 -11.85
N GLU A 33 9.67 -8.50 -12.38
CA GLU A 33 11.08 -8.70 -12.70
C GLU A 33 11.87 -9.01 -11.43
N GLU A 34 12.91 -9.85 -11.55
CA GLU A 34 13.66 -10.41 -10.41
C GLU A 34 14.11 -9.35 -9.40
N MET A 35 14.61 -8.21 -9.88
CA MET A 35 15.11 -7.12 -9.04
C MET A 35 14.00 -6.45 -8.21
N ASP A 36 12.81 -6.28 -8.81
CA ASP A 36 11.66 -5.69 -8.14
C ASP A 36 11.05 -6.71 -7.16
N ALA A 37 11.01 -7.99 -7.55
CA ALA A 37 10.55 -9.09 -6.71
C ALA A 37 11.41 -9.22 -5.44
N LYS A 38 12.75 -9.21 -5.54
CA LYS A 38 13.65 -9.28 -4.37
C LYS A 38 13.41 -8.17 -3.36
N VAL A 39 13.22 -6.93 -3.81
CA VAL A 39 12.89 -5.80 -2.92
C VAL A 39 11.59 -6.06 -2.16
N LEU A 40 10.56 -6.55 -2.85
CA LEU A 40 9.27 -6.83 -2.25
C LEU A 40 9.28 -8.06 -1.32
N GLN A 41 10.07 -9.08 -1.63
CA GLN A 41 10.27 -10.25 -0.78
C GLN A 41 10.90 -9.83 0.55
N GLU A 42 11.98 -9.04 0.52
CA GLU A 42 12.63 -8.58 1.75
C GLU A 42 11.67 -7.72 2.59
N LEU A 43 10.92 -6.81 1.97
CA LEU A 43 9.90 -6.03 2.66
C LEU A 43 8.80 -6.92 3.24
N PHE A 44 8.37 -7.95 2.51
CA PHE A 44 7.35 -8.90 2.96
C PHE A 44 7.80 -9.68 4.19
N LEU A 45 9.07 -10.08 4.29
CA LEU A 45 9.59 -10.80 5.46
C LEU A 45 9.49 -9.99 6.75
N CYS A 46 9.51 -8.66 6.67
CA CYS A 46 9.27 -7.78 7.82
C CYS A 46 7.78 -7.63 8.18
N HIS A 47 6.84 -8.20 7.40
CA HIS A 47 5.43 -8.10 7.71
C HIS A 47 5.13 -8.77 9.07
N PRO A 48 4.36 -8.13 9.99
CA PRO A 48 4.12 -8.68 11.33
C PRO A 48 3.36 -10.02 11.34
N GLU A 49 2.75 -10.37 10.20
CA GLU A 49 2.04 -11.62 9.98
C GLU A 49 2.71 -12.47 8.89
N ALA A 50 4.00 -12.25 8.58
CA ALA A 50 4.70 -12.93 7.49
C ALA A 50 4.65 -14.46 7.65
N GLU A 51 5.04 -14.98 8.82
CA GLU A 51 5.00 -16.43 9.10
C GLU A 51 3.60 -17.01 8.93
N LYS A 52 2.59 -16.31 9.47
CA LYS A 52 1.18 -16.71 9.33
C LYS A 52 0.72 -16.69 7.88
N LYS A 53 1.20 -15.74 7.07
CA LYS A 53 0.88 -15.64 5.63
C LYS A 53 1.63 -16.63 4.76
N MET A 54 2.78 -17.14 5.22
CA MET A 54 3.50 -18.19 4.51
C MET A 54 2.95 -19.58 4.82
N GLU A 55 2.38 -19.79 6.00
CA GLU A 55 1.84 -21.11 6.42
C GLU A 55 2.88 -22.25 6.27
N GLY A 56 4.17 -21.92 6.40
CA GLY A 56 5.28 -22.86 6.24
C GLY A 56 5.78 -23.08 4.80
N GLN A 57 5.18 -22.42 3.80
CA GLN A 57 5.61 -22.49 2.41
C GLN A 57 6.77 -21.55 2.09
N GLN A 58 7.36 -21.72 0.90
CA GLN A 58 8.42 -20.83 0.38
C GLN A 58 7.84 -19.83 -0.61
N ILE A 59 8.47 -18.66 -0.71
CA ILE A 59 8.12 -17.67 -1.74
C ILE A 59 8.73 -18.13 -3.06
N GLN A 60 7.89 -18.43 -4.04
CA GLN A 60 8.32 -18.73 -5.41
C GLN A 60 8.52 -17.44 -6.20
N ASP A 61 7.57 -16.51 -6.11
CA ASP A 61 7.60 -15.25 -6.86
C ASP A 61 6.72 -14.16 -6.21
N VAL A 62 6.75 -12.94 -6.74
CA VAL A 62 5.91 -11.82 -6.34
C VAL A 62 5.28 -11.18 -7.57
N LYS A 63 3.99 -10.86 -7.48
CA LYS A 63 3.25 -10.17 -8.55
C LYS A 63 2.39 -9.02 -8.03
N VAL A 64 1.89 -8.21 -8.95
CA VAL A 64 0.73 -7.35 -8.67
C VAL A 64 -0.53 -8.08 -9.09
N GLY A 65 -1.44 -8.29 -8.14
CA GLY A 65 -2.75 -8.89 -8.36
C GLY A 65 -3.89 -7.97 -7.90
N LYS A 66 -5.07 -8.55 -7.72
CA LYS A 66 -6.22 -7.87 -7.13
C LYS A 66 -6.50 -8.42 -5.74
N HIS A 67 -6.76 -7.55 -4.77
CA HIS A 67 -7.18 -7.95 -3.44
C HIS A 67 -8.55 -8.67 -3.52
N PRO A 68 -8.69 -9.90 -3.00
CA PRO A 68 -9.90 -10.72 -3.20
C PRO A 68 -11.20 -10.04 -2.78
N GLN A 69 -11.16 -9.25 -1.70
CA GLN A 69 -12.35 -8.58 -1.16
C GLN A 69 -12.58 -7.19 -1.73
N ALA A 70 -11.53 -6.49 -2.14
CA ALA A 70 -11.61 -5.06 -2.47
C ALA A 70 -11.50 -4.78 -3.98
N GLY A 71 -11.02 -5.75 -4.76
CA GLY A 71 -10.78 -5.61 -6.20
C GLY A 71 -9.66 -4.63 -6.59
N ALA A 72 -9.10 -3.90 -5.61
CA ALA A 72 -8.00 -2.97 -5.79
C ALA A 72 -6.67 -3.71 -6.03
N ARG A 73 -5.73 -3.04 -6.71
CA ARG A 73 -4.38 -3.55 -6.95
C ARG A 73 -3.66 -3.78 -5.62
N ALA A 74 -3.02 -4.93 -5.47
CA ALA A 74 -2.26 -5.31 -4.29
C ALA A 74 -1.05 -6.15 -4.69
N PHE A 75 -0.02 -6.19 -3.85
CA PHE A 75 1.05 -7.16 -4.01
C PHE A 75 0.59 -8.54 -3.53
N CYS A 76 0.95 -9.56 -4.30
CA CYS A 76 0.70 -10.95 -4.00
C CYS A 76 2.02 -11.70 -4.01
N ILE A 77 2.26 -12.51 -2.98
CA ILE A 77 3.27 -13.57 -3.05
C ILE A 77 2.65 -14.78 -3.75
N ILE A 78 3.45 -15.46 -4.57
CA ILE A 78 3.16 -16.77 -5.13
C ILE A 78 3.99 -17.77 -4.31
N ARG A 79 3.32 -18.72 -3.68
CA ARG A 79 3.96 -19.79 -2.90
C ARG A 79 4.41 -20.93 -3.83
N ASP A 80 5.31 -21.78 -3.37
CA ASP A 80 5.81 -22.94 -4.11
C ASP A 80 4.72 -24.00 -4.43
N ASP A 81 3.64 -24.03 -3.65
CA ASP A 81 2.44 -24.82 -3.94
C ASP A 81 1.50 -24.17 -4.99
N GLY A 82 1.87 -23.00 -5.53
CA GLY A 82 1.10 -22.24 -6.51
C GLY A 82 -0.06 -21.44 -5.92
N THR A 83 -0.25 -21.44 -4.60
CA THR A 83 -1.24 -20.59 -3.95
C THR A 83 -0.73 -19.15 -3.83
N GLU A 84 -1.67 -18.21 -3.73
CA GLU A 84 -1.37 -16.78 -3.71
C GLU A 84 -1.91 -16.13 -2.44
N GLU A 85 -1.13 -15.20 -1.88
CA GLU A 85 -1.54 -14.44 -0.69
C GLU A 85 -1.19 -12.96 -0.87
N THR A 86 -2.14 -12.09 -0.53
CA THR A 86 -1.96 -10.64 -0.66
C THR A 86 -1.36 -10.05 0.60
N PHE A 87 -0.56 -8.99 0.48
CA PHE A 87 0.02 -8.33 1.64
C PHE A 87 -0.01 -6.81 1.53
N SER A 88 -0.03 -6.17 2.70
CA SER A 88 -0.02 -4.71 2.80
C SER A 88 1.41 -4.20 2.85
N ILE A 89 1.86 -3.61 1.75
CA ILE A 89 3.19 -3.01 1.67
C ILE A 89 3.41 -1.89 2.70
N LYS A 90 2.34 -1.19 3.10
CA LYS A 90 2.43 -0.16 4.15
C LYS A 90 2.83 -0.77 5.49
N LYS A 91 2.27 -1.95 5.83
CA LYS A 91 2.64 -2.69 7.05
C LYS A 91 4.09 -3.17 6.96
N CYS A 92 4.51 -3.71 5.82
CA CYS A 92 5.88 -4.13 5.54
C CYS A 92 6.89 -3.00 5.77
N ILE A 93 6.69 -1.86 5.09
CA ILE A 93 7.58 -0.69 5.18
C ILE A 93 7.61 -0.16 6.61
N SER A 94 6.46 -0.06 7.29
CA SER A 94 6.42 0.40 8.67
C SER A 94 7.23 -0.50 9.60
N ALA A 95 7.09 -1.82 9.47
CA ALA A 95 7.81 -2.78 10.29
C ALA A 95 9.31 -2.76 9.98
N TRP A 96 9.69 -2.75 8.70
CA TRP A 96 11.09 -2.65 8.25
C TRP A 96 11.75 -1.36 8.78
N THR A 97 11.08 -0.21 8.67
CA THR A 97 11.64 1.06 9.19
C THR A 97 11.83 1.04 10.70
N ARG A 98 10.93 0.38 11.45
CA ARG A 98 11.06 0.23 12.89
C ARG A 98 12.22 -0.69 13.25
N GLU A 99 12.37 -1.82 12.56
CA GLU A 99 13.47 -2.76 12.76
C GLU A 99 14.84 -2.11 12.50
N LYS A 100 14.94 -1.25 11.48
CA LYS A 100 16.18 -0.52 11.16
C LYS A 100 16.43 0.72 12.05
N GLY A 101 15.56 1.01 13.02
CA GLY A 101 15.68 2.21 13.86
C GLY A 101 15.49 3.53 13.09
N LEU A 102 14.80 3.50 11.95
CA LEU A 102 14.59 4.62 11.04
C LEU A 102 13.21 5.29 11.21
N GLU A 103 12.50 5.01 12.31
CA GLU A 103 11.11 5.43 12.55
C GLU A 103 10.90 6.97 12.54
N ASN A 104 11.97 7.75 12.74
CA ASN A 104 11.95 9.21 12.73
C ASN A 104 12.45 9.86 11.43
N ALA A 105 12.96 9.09 10.45
CA ALA A 105 13.54 9.63 9.22
C ALA A 105 12.51 10.03 8.13
N GLY A 106 11.25 10.23 8.52
CA GLY A 106 10.16 10.53 7.60
C GLY A 106 8.93 11.20 8.23
N GLN A 107 9.07 11.80 9.42
CA GLN A 107 8.06 12.74 9.91
C GLN A 107 8.26 14.13 9.32
N GLU A 108 8.22 14.24 7.99
CA GLU A 108 7.61 15.43 7.42
C GLU A 108 6.10 15.22 7.51
N LYS A 109 5.48 15.95 8.45
CA LYS A 109 4.04 16.19 8.41
C LYS A 109 3.66 16.64 6.99
N PRO A 110 2.53 16.20 6.42
CA PRO A 110 1.90 16.98 5.36
C PRO A 110 1.78 18.41 5.90
N ILE A 111 2.38 19.36 5.18
CA ILE A 111 2.40 20.78 5.53
C ILE A 111 0.97 21.23 5.80
N THR A 112 0.62 21.38 7.08
CA THR A 112 -0.48 22.23 7.52
C THR A 112 0.16 23.57 7.84
N GLN A 113 0.06 24.53 6.92
CA GLN A 113 0.36 25.93 7.19
C GLN A 113 -0.95 26.74 7.11
N LYS A 114 -1.44 27.14 8.28
CA LYS A 114 -2.01 28.48 8.55
C LYS A 114 -0.80 29.38 8.85
N GLU A 115 -0.57 30.63 8.41
CA GLU A 115 -1.30 31.86 8.00
C GLU A 115 -0.22 32.87 7.45
N PRO A 116 -0.48 34.14 6.99
CA PRO A 116 -1.68 34.84 6.52
C PRO A 116 -1.56 35.53 5.11
N SER A 117 -2.72 35.86 4.51
CA SER A 117 -3.11 36.84 3.43
C SER A 117 -2.06 37.47 2.46
N PRO A 118 -2.37 37.60 1.14
CA PRO A 118 -3.32 38.63 0.67
C PRO A 118 -4.31 38.15 -0.41
N GLN A 119 -5.52 38.75 -0.41
CA GLN A 119 -6.47 38.67 -1.54
C GLN A 119 -5.81 39.27 -2.80
N PRO A 120 -6.01 38.73 -4.03
CA PRO A 120 -7.23 39.08 -4.78
C PRO A 120 -7.77 38.03 -5.79
N THR A 121 -9.03 38.25 -6.17
CA THR A 121 -9.69 37.92 -7.45
C THR A 121 -10.01 36.46 -7.80
N GLN A 122 -11.19 36.04 -7.34
CA GLN A 122 -12.29 35.50 -8.13
C GLN A 122 -11.95 34.99 -9.56
N GLN A 123 -11.74 33.67 -9.72
CA GLN A 123 -12.00 33.00 -11.01
C GLN A 123 -12.73 31.66 -10.81
N ARG A 124 -13.94 31.63 -11.38
CA ARG A 124 -14.75 30.44 -11.63
C ARG A 124 -13.96 29.46 -12.50
N GLY A 125 -13.81 28.20 -12.07
CA GLY A 125 -13.22 27.12 -12.86
C GLY A 125 -13.70 25.75 -12.35
N ALA A 126 -14.02 24.85 -13.28
CA ALA A 126 -14.59 23.53 -13.07
C ALA A 126 -13.87 22.68 -11.99
N PRO A 127 -14.54 21.69 -11.37
CA PRO A 127 -13.90 20.84 -10.36
C PRO A 127 -12.70 20.12 -10.96
N GLY A 128 -11.50 20.55 -10.59
CA GLY A 128 -10.24 19.94 -11.03
C GLY A 128 -10.19 18.45 -10.66
N ILE A 129 -9.48 17.68 -11.48
CA ILE A 129 -9.33 16.21 -11.37
C ILE A 129 -8.99 15.76 -9.94
N LEU A 130 -8.18 16.54 -9.21
CA LEU A 130 -7.85 16.31 -7.80
C LEU A 130 -9.07 16.32 -6.86
N ASN A 131 -10.02 17.25 -7.04
CA ASN A 131 -11.24 17.30 -6.23
C ASN A 131 -12.18 16.13 -6.55
N GLN A 132 -12.19 15.65 -7.79
CA GLN A 132 -12.95 14.47 -8.16
C GLN A 132 -12.33 13.20 -7.57
N LEU A 133 -11.01 13.05 -7.64
CA LEU A 133 -10.30 11.92 -7.03
C LEU A 133 -10.49 11.89 -5.51
N GLN A 134 -10.40 13.03 -4.84
CA GLN A 134 -10.64 13.11 -3.40
C GLN A 134 -12.07 12.68 -3.04
N ARG A 135 -13.07 13.10 -3.82
CA ARG A 135 -14.46 12.65 -3.65
C ARG A 135 -14.61 11.15 -3.84
N VAL A 136 -13.99 10.58 -4.88
CA VAL A 136 -14.02 9.13 -5.14
C VAL A 136 -13.41 8.37 -3.96
N ILE A 137 -12.24 8.78 -3.46
CA ILE A 137 -11.60 8.15 -2.30
C ILE A 137 -12.50 8.21 -1.06
N THR A 138 -13.13 9.36 -0.80
CA THR A 138 -14.07 9.50 0.33
C THR A 138 -15.26 8.56 0.20
N LEU A 139 -15.84 8.44 -1.00
CA LEU A 139 -16.97 7.54 -1.25
C LEU A 139 -16.60 6.07 -1.09
N TYR A 140 -15.42 5.65 -1.57
CA TYR A 140 -14.92 4.29 -1.37
C TYR A 140 -14.75 3.93 0.10
N ASN A 141 -14.18 4.85 0.90
CA ASN A 141 -14.02 4.64 2.34
C ASN A 141 -15.36 4.56 3.08
N GLN A 142 -16.35 5.36 2.67
CA GLN A 142 -17.69 5.35 3.25
C GLN A 142 -18.41 4.02 2.94
N LEU A 143 -18.34 3.56 1.69
CA LEU A 143 -18.93 2.29 1.29
C LEU A 143 -18.34 1.10 2.06
N GLY A 144 -17.02 1.11 2.29
CA GLY A 144 -16.37 0.09 3.11
C GLY A 144 -16.92 0.01 4.55
N LYS A 145 -17.23 1.17 5.15
CA LYS A 145 -17.83 1.23 6.50
C LYS A 145 -19.26 0.71 6.51
N GLU A 146 -20.05 1.03 5.49
CA GLU A 146 -21.44 0.55 5.38
C GLU A 146 -21.52 -0.97 5.18
N ILE A 147 -20.63 -1.53 4.36
CA ILE A 147 -20.52 -2.99 4.19
C ILE A 147 -20.19 -3.66 5.53
N GLU A 148 -19.27 -3.09 6.31
CA GLU A 148 -18.90 -3.63 7.62
C GLU A 148 -20.07 -3.57 8.62
N GLN A 149 -20.82 -2.46 8.61
CA GLN A 149 -22.04 -2.32 9.41
C GLN A 149 -23.11 -3.36 9.04
N LEU A 150 -23.33 -3.60 7.75
CA LEU A 150 -24.28 -4.60 7.28
C LEU A 150 -23.86 -6.02 7.63
N LYS A 151 -22.56 -6.35 7.55
CA LYS A 151 -22.04 -7.65 7.99
C LYS A 151 -22.31 -7.87 9.48
N ASN A 152 -22.04 -6.87 10.31
CA ASN A 152 -22.28 -6.96 11.75
C ASN A 152 -23.77 -7.12 12.06
N ALA A 153 -24.63 -6.35 11.39
CA ALA A 153 -26.08 -6.46 11.55
C ALA A 153 -26.62 -7.84 11.13
N LEU A 154 -26.06 -8.47 10.09
CA LEU A 154 -26.43 -9.82 9.66
C LEU A 154 -26.05 -10.88 10.69
N VAL A 155 -24.86 -10.76 11.29
CA VAL A 155 -24.39 -11.65 12.36
C VAL A 155 -25.29 -11.55 13.59
N ASP A 156 -25.72 -10.34 13.95
CA ASP A 156 -26.60 -10.15 15.09
C ASP A 156 -28.05 -10.60 14.83
N ALA A 157 -28.53 -10.51 13.58
CA ALA A 157 -29.84 -11.04 13.19
C ALA A 157 -29.89 -12.58 13.06
N SER A 158 -28.72 -13.24 13.03
CA SER A 158 -28.60 -14.71 12.95
C SER A 158 -28.43 -15.40 14.31
N LYS A 159 -28.49 -14.63 15.41
CA LYS A 159 -28.48 -15.12 16.80
C LYS A 159 -29.89 -15.09 17.38
#